data_AF-A0A2N3V581-F1
#
_entry.id   AF-A0A2N3V581-F1
#
_cell.length_a   1.000
_cell.length_b   1.000
_cell.length_c   1.000
_cell.angle_alpha   90.00
_cell.angle_beta   90.00
_cell.angle_gamma   90.00
#
_symmetry.space_group_name_H-M   'P 1'
#
loop_
_entity.id
_entity.type
_entity.pdbx_description
1 polymer ?
#
loop_
_entity_poly.entity_id
_entity_poly.type
_entity_poly.pdbx_seq_one_letter_code
_entity_poly.pdbx_strand_id
1 'polypeptide(L)'
;MTEEHSKPASLVGPIRYDLHIRIPADGENADSIDFAVNALTLPRVGDQLSFECTDGYLMVEVTHVSHYFFSAAEKPPRRTITVTAHPLPNFDELARRLRKSPELDRWISQFTMLDAAT
;
A
#
# COMPACT_ATOMS: atom_id res chain seq x y z
N MET A 1 -22.35 23.53 28.58
CA MET A 1 -21.26 22.55 28.38
C MET A 1 -21.25 22.22 26.90
N THR A 2 -20.25 22.70 26.18
CA THR A 2 -20.09 22.47 24.74
C THR A 2 -19.06 21.36 24.62
N GLU A 3 -19.47 20.19 24.14
CA GLU A 3 -18.56 19.06 23.87
C GLU A 3 -17.69 19.41 22.67
N GLU A 4 -16.46 19.79 22.95
CA GLU A 4 -15.43 20.00 21.95
C GLU A 4 -14.94 18.62 21.47
N HIS A 5 -15.53 18.13 20.38
CA HIS A 5 -15.02 16.97 19.66
C HIS A 5 -13.69 17.36 19.00
N SER A 6 -12.60 17.28 19.76
CA SER A 6 -11.25 17.38 19.23
C SER A 6 -11.09 16.39 18.07
N LYS A 7 -10.94 16.91 16.85
CA LYS A 7 -10.51 16.11 15.71
C LYS A 7 -9.23 15.37 16.12
N PRO A 8 -9.12 14.05 15.90
CA PRO A 8 -7.89 13.35 16.21
C PRO A 8 -6.76 14.06 15.50
N ALA A 9 -5.70 14.40 16.24
CA ALA A 9 -4.52 15.02 15.68
C ALA A 9 -4.05 14.14 14.52
N SER A 10 -4.09 14.68 13.31
CA SER A 10 -3.47 14.04 12.16
C SER A 10 -2.00 13.89 12.53
N LEU A 11 -1.53 12.65 12.70
CA LEU A 11 -0.11 12.38 12.85
C LEU A 11 0.55 12.78 11.53
N VAL A 12 1.01 14.03 11.46
CA VAL A 12 1.80 14.54 10.33
C VAL A 12 3.23 14.13 10.59
N GLY A 13 3.61 13.00 10.01
CA GLY A 13 4.95 12.45 10.06
C GLY A 13 5.10 11.39 8.97
N PRO A 14 6.33 11.09 8.53
CA PRO A 14 6.54 10.03 7.55
C PRO A 14 5.99 8.72 8.12
N ILE A 15 4.99 8.17 7.45
CA ILE A 15 4.38 6.88 7.75
C ILE A 15 4.85 5.88 6.70
N ARG A 16 5.28 4.71 7.19
CA ARG A 16 5.58 3.57 6.34
C ARG A 16 4.44 2.58 6.43
N TYR A 17 3.97 2.10 5.30
CA TYR A 17 3.00 1.02 5.21
C TYR A 17 3.35 0.06 4.08
N ASP A 18 2.97 -1.21 4.24
CA ASP A 18 3.06 -2.22 3.18
C ASP A 18 1.78 -2.17 2.36
N LEU A 19 1.92 -1.94 1.06
CA LEU A 19 0.82 -1.92 0.10
C LEU A 19 0.72 -3.28 -0.58
N HIS A 20 -0.42 -3.93 -0.38
CA HIS A 20 -0.78 -5.22 -0.97
C HIS A 20 -1.84 -5.01 -2.04
N ILE A 21 -1.47 -5.17 -3.31
CA ILE A 21 -2.39 -5.00 -4.43
C ILE A 21 -2.93 -6.36 -4.85
N ARG A 22 -4.23 -6.58 -4.61
CA ARG A 22 -4.95 -7.80 -5.03
C ARG A 22 -5.54 -7.59 -6.42
N ILE A 23 -5.30 -8.53 -7.32
CA ILE A 23 -5.83 -8.47 -8.69
C ILE A 23 -7.10 -9.32 -8.75
N PRO A 24 -8.29 -8.74 -9.00
CA PRO A 24 -9.59 -9.39 -8.79
C PRO A 24 -9.84 -10.65 -9.64
N ALA A 25 -9.26 -10.71 -10.83
CA ALA A 25 -9.58 -11.73 -11.82
C ALA A 25 -9.10 -13.15 -11.46
N ASP A 26 -8.29 -13.31 -10.42
CA ASP A 26 -7.63 -14.58 -10.11
C ASP A 26 -8.15 -15.26 -8.83
N GLY A 27 -9.27 -14.77 -8.27
CA GLY A 27 -9.95 -15.38 -7.12
C GLY A 27 -9.30 -15.07 -5.76
N GLU A 28 -9.82 -15.66 -4.68
CA GLU A 28 -9.42 -15.35 -3.30
C GLU A 28 -7.96 -15.71 -2.95
N ASN A 29 -7.29 -16.52 -3.78
CA ASN A 29 -5.89 -16.94 -3.62
C ASN A 29 -4.95 -16.35 -4.71
N ALA A 30 -5.39 -15.28 -5.38
CA ALA A 30 -4.61 -14.59 -6.39
C ALA A 30 -3.29 -14.03 -5.82
N ASP A 31 -2.17 -14.28 -6.51
CA ASP A 31 -0.89 -13.63 -6.21
C ASP A 31 -1.05 -12.10 -6.14
N SER A 32 -0.61 -11.52 -5.02
CA SER A 32 -0.55 -10.07 -4.80
C SER A 32 0.74 -9.46 -5.31
N ILE A 33 0.73 -8.14 -5.47
CA ILE A 33 1.93 -7.33 -5.62
C ILE A 33 2.14 -6.61 -4.29
N ASP A 34 3.33 -6.75 -3.72
CA ASP A 34 3.61 -6.26 -2.38
C ASP A 34 4.86 -5.38 -2.39
N PHE A 35 4.74 -4.18 -1.82
CA PHE A 35 5.86 -3.27 -1.64
C PHE A 35 5.57 -2.27 -0.52
N ALA A 36 6.60 -1.68 0.06
CA ALA A 36 6.45 -0.68 1.09
C ALA A 36 6.37 0.74 0.49
N VAL A 37 5.58 1.60 1.13
CA VAL A 37 5.41 3.00 0.77
C VAL A 37 5.81 3.88 1.94
N ASN A 38 6.73 4.81 1.71
CA ASN A 38 7.10 5.87 2.65
C ASN A 38 6.34 7.15 2.29
N ALA A 39 5.21 7.40 2.97
CA ALA A 39 4.29 8.49 2.66
C ALA A 39 4.21 9.53 3.78
N LEU A 40 3.59 10.68 3.51
CA LEU A 40 3.29 11.69 4.54
C LEU A 40 1.97 11.42 5.27
N THR A 41 1.11 10.58 4.71
CA THR A 41 -0.23 10.28 5.22
C THR A 41 -0.58 8.84 4.95
N LEU A 42 -1.36 8.25 5.87
CA LEU A 42 -1.97 6.94 5.64
C LEU A 42 -3.24 7.11 4.81
N PRO A 43 -3.41 6.37 3.70
CA PRO A 43 -4.65 6.44 2.94
C PRO A 43 -5.82 5.81 3.71
N ARG A 44 -7.03 6.17 3.30
CA ARG A 44 -8.29 5.65 3.84
C ARG A 44 -8.90 4.66 2.85
N VAL A 45 -9.80 3.80 3.36
CA VAL A 45 -10.64 2.97 2.49
C VAL A 45 -11.45 3.86 1.55
N GLY A 46 -11.44 3.53 0.27
CA GLY A 46 -12.04 4.31 -0.83
C GLY A 46 -11.10 5.35 -1.46
N ASP A 47 -9.95 5.65 -0.84
CA ASP A 47 -8.96 6.53 -1.47
C ASP A 47 -8.34 5.85 -2.69
N GLN A 48 -8.02 6.65 -3.70
CA GLN A 48 -7.28 6.21 -4.88
C GLN A 48 -5.82 6.61 -4.75
N LEU A 49 -4.92 5.67 -5.03
CA LEU A 49 -3.48 5.89 -5.10
C LEU A 49 -3.03 5.79 -6.55
N SER A 50 -2.24 6.76 -6.99
CA SER A 50 -1.73 6.88 -8.35
C SER A 50 -0.21 6.81 -8.36
N PHE A 51 0.34 5.90 -9.15
CA PHE A 51 1.78 5.73 -9.36
C PHE A 51 2.08 5.88 -10.84
N GLU A 52 2.84 6.90 -11.21
CA GLU A 52 3.19 7.21 -12.59
C GLU A 52 4.71 7.18 -12.75
N CYS A 53 5.20 6.36 -13.68
CA CYS A 53 6.59 6.33 -14.10
C CYS A 53 6.68 6.03 -15.60
N THR A 54 7.90 5.99 -16.14
CA THR A 54 8.13 5.73 -17.57
C THR A 54 7.68 4.34 -18.01
N ASP A 55 7.66 3.37 -17.09
CA ASP A 55 7.24 2.00 -17.38
C ASP A 55 5.71 1.80 -17.33
N GLY A 56 4.96 2.81 -16.88
CA GLY A 56 3.50 2.79 -16.90
C GLY A 56 2.85 3.55 -15.76
N TYR A 57 1.53 3.64 -15.87
CA TYR A 57 0.67 4.28 -14.88
C TYR A 57 -0.18 3.22 -14.18
N LEU A 58 -0.14 3.17 -12.84
CA LEU A 58 -0.91 2.26 -12.00
C LEU A 58 -1.81 3.08 -11.06
N MET A 59 -3.11 2.85 -11.13
CA MET A 59 -4.07 3.43 -10.20
C MET A 59 -4.80 2.31 -9.44
N VAL A 60 -4.80 2.41 -8.12
CA VAL A 60 -5.43 1.44 -7.22
C VAL A 60 -6.39 2.14 -6.28
N GLU A 61 -7.45 1.45 -5.88
CA GLU A 61 -8.36 1.91 -4.83
C GLU A 61 -8.13 1.09 -3.55
N VAL A 62 -8.01 1.78 -2.42
CA VAL A 62 -7.79 1.16 -1.12
C VAL A 62 -9.07 0.51 -0.63
N THR A 63 -9.01 -0.79 -0.39
CA THR A 63 -10.15 -1.59 0.07
C THR A 63 -10.05 -1.93 1.56
N HIS A 64 -8.85 -1.95 2.12
CA HIS A 64 -8.64 -2.26 3.52
C HIS A 64 -7.40 -1.56 4.09
N VAL A 65 -7.48 -1.15 5.36
CA VAL A 65 -6.33 -0.63 6.11
C VAL A 65 -6.32 -1.33 7.46
N SER A 66 -5.29 -2.13 7.72
CA SER A 66 -5.10 -2.85 8.97
C SER A 66 -3.76 -2.49 9.59
N HIS A 67 -3.67 -2.68 10.90
CA HIS A 67 -2.44 -2.49 11.64
C HIS A 67 -2.30 -3.63 12.64
N TYR A 68 -1.08 -4.14 12.78
CA TYR A 68 -0.79 -5.20 13.75
C TYR A 68 0.18 -4.70 14.80
N PHE A 69 -0.18 -4.93 16.07
CA PHE A 69 0.68 -4.65 17.21
C PHE A 69 1.34 -5.95 17.63
N PHE A 70 2.65 -6.04 17.41
CA PHE A 70 3.46 -7.16 17.86
C PHE A 70 3.79 -6.98 19.35
N SER A 71 3.86 -8.08 20.08
CA SER A 71 4.27 -8.04 21.48
C SER A 71 5.76 -7.71 21.58
N ALA A 72 6.20 -7.08 22.68
CA ALA A 72 7.62 -6.75 22.87
C ALA A 72 8.57 -7.97 22.90
N ALA A 73 8.00 -9.19 23.03
CA ALA A 73 8.74 -10.44 22.98
C ALA A 73 9.04 -10.90 21.54
N GLU A 74 8.31 -10.40 20.54
CA GLU A 74 8.54 -10.70 19.12
C GLU A 74 9.68 -9.81 18.60
N LYS A 75 10.82 -10.41 18.30
CA LYS A 75 11.98 -9.71 17.73
C LYS A 75 12.10 -9.97 16.22
N PRO A 76 12.30 -8.92 15.41
CA PRO A 76 12.23 -7.49 15.77
C PRO A 76 10.77 -7.04 15.99
N PRO A 77 10.51 -6.05 16.85
CA PRO A 77 9.18 -5.46 16.97
C PRO A 77 8.83 -4.80 15.64
N ARG A 78 7.94 -5.43 14.88
CA ARG A 78 7.42 -4.90 13.62
C ARG A 78 6.22 -4.03 13.99
N ARG A 79 6.11 -2.82 13.46
CA ARG A 79 4.80 -2.15 13.37
C ARG A 79 4.50 -2.21 11.89
N THR A 80 3.57 -3.07 11.51
CA THR A 80 3.18 -3.20 10.11
C THR A 80 1.80 -2.61 9.97
N ILE A 81 1.73 -1.49 9.26
CA ILE A 81 0.48 -1.00 8.71
C ILE A 81 0.38 -1.62 7.33
N THR A 82 -0.70 -2.35 7.10
CA THR A 82 -0.98 -3.02 5.83
C THR A 82 -2.12 -2.27 5.17
N VAL A 83 -1.88 -1.81 3.95
CA VAL A 83 -2.90 -1.23 3.08
C VAL A 83 -3.18 -2.26 1.99
N THR A 84 -4.42 -2.73 1.88
CA THR A 84 -4.86 -3.57 0.77
C THR A 84 -5.59 -2.71 -0.25
N ALA A 85 -5.28 -2.91 -1.51
CA ALA A 85 -5.90 -2.21 -2.62
C ALA A 85 -6.20 -3.17 -3.77
N HIS A 86 -7.02 -2.72 -4.71
CA HIS A 86 -7.23 -3.38 -6.00
C HIS A 86 -6.91 -2.40 -7.14
N PRO A 87 -6.36 -2.86 -8.27
CA PRO A 87 -6.26 -2.02 -9.45
C PRO A 87 -7.66 -1.61 -9.90
N LEU A 88 -7.79 -0.37 -10.36
CA LEU A 88 -9.01 0.02 -11.07
C LEU A 88 -9.09 -0.74 -12.41
N PRO A 89 -10.29 -0.94 -12.99
CA PRO A 89 -10.51 -1.91 -14.09
C PRO A 89 -9.59 -1.78 -15.31
N ASN A 90 -9.07 -0.58 -15.61
CA ASN A 90 -8.19 -0.34 -16.75
C ASN A 90 -6.69 -0.58 -16.45
N PHE A 91 -6.34 -0.97 -15.23
CA PHE A 91 -4.96 -1.08 -14.75
C PHE A 91 -4.55 -2.52 -14.40
N ASP A 92 -5.47 -3.48 -14.58
CA ASP A 92 -5.24 -4.91 -14.34
C ASP A 92 -4.04 -5.47 -15.10
N GLU A 93 -3.84 -5.04 -16.36
CA GLU A 93 -2.77 -5.58 -17.20
C GLU A 93 -1.38 -5.23 -16.64
N LEU A 94 -1.18 -3.97 -16.25
CA LEU A 94 0.06 -3.53 -15.61
C LEU A 94 0.27 -4.24 -14.28
N ALA A 95 -0.78 -4.35 -13.45
CA ALA A 95 -0.70 -5.05 -12.19
C ALA A 95 -0.27 -6.54 -12.40
N ARG A 96 -0.91 -7.25 -13.32
CA ARG A 96 -0.53 -8.65 -13.64
C ARG A 96 0.91 -8.77 -14.10
N ARG A 97 1.38 -7.83 -14.92
CA ARG A 97 2.76 -7.78 -15.39
C ARG A 97 3.75 -7.62 -14.23
N LEU A 98 3.45 -6.69 -13.32
CA LEU A 98 4.25 -6.40 -12.12
C LEU A 98 4.26 -7.53 -11.06
N ARG A 99 3.54 -8.63 -11.24
CA ARG A 99 3.71 -9.81 -10.36
C ARG A 99 5.08 -10.46 -10.45
N LYS A 100 5.77 -10.29 -11.58
CA LYS A 100 7.09 -10.87 -11.77
C LYS A 100 8.11 -10.03 -11.01
N SER A 101 8.78 -10.62 -10.02
CA SER A 101 9.77 -9.94 -9.18
C SER A 101 10.75 -9.04 -9.96
N PRO A 102 11.37 -9.46 -11.09
CA PRO A 102 12.27 -8.56 -11.82
C PRO A 102 11.60 -7.32 -12.42
N GLU A 103 10.32 -7.45 -12.82
CA GLU A 103 9.55 -6.34 -13.37
C GLU A 103 9.04 -5.42 -12.25
N LEU A 104 8.69 -5.99 -11.10
CA LEU A 104 8.33 -5.25 -9.88
C LEU A 104 9.50 -4.44 -9.35
N ASP A 105 10.67 -5.06 -9.18
CA ASP A 105 11.86 -4.42 -8.60
C ASP A 105 12.31 -3.23 -9.46
N ARG A 106 12.31 -3.39 -10.79
CA ARG A 106 12.59 -2.31 -11.72
C ARG A 106 11.56 -1.19 -11.62
N TRP A 107 10.29 -1.52 -11.51
CA TRP A 107 9.21 -0.54 -11.38
C TRP A 107 9.30 0.25 -10.06
N ILE A 108 9.53 -0.44 -8.94
CA ILE A 108 9.74 0.16 -7.61
C ILE A 108 10.93 1.12 -7.64
N SER A 109 12.04 0.74 -8.27
CA SER A 109 13.28 1.55 -8.30
C SER A 109 13.12 2.94 -8.93
N GLN A 110 12.03 3.18 -9.66
CA GLN A 110 11.72 4.48 -10.26
C GLN A 110 11.07 5.46 -9.27
N PHE A 111 10.71 5.00 -8.07
CA PHE A 111 10.08 5.82 -7.04
C PHE A 111 10.99 5.92 -5.82
N THR A 112 11.35 7.13 -5.42
CA THR A 112 12.15 7.36 -4.19
C THR A 112 11.38 7.02 -2.91
N MET A 113 10.06 6.94 -2.99
CA MET A 113 9.18 6.65 -1.85
C MET A 113 8.84 5.16 -1.69
N LEU A 114 9.22 4.29 -2.64
CA LEU A 114 8.88 2.87 -2.62
C LEU A 114 10.10 2.02 -2.29
N ASP A 115 9.87 0.93 -1.54
CA ASP A 115 10.88 -0.10 -1.28
C ASP A 115 10.29 -1.48 -1.57
N ALA A 116 11.13 -2.44 -1.96
CA ALA A 116 10.73 -3.83 -2.04
C ALA A 116 10.21 -4.32 -0.66
N ALA A 117 9.17 -5.14 -0.67
CA ALA A 117 8.67 -5.76 0.56
C ALA A 117 9.76 -6.65 1.18
N THR A 118 9.93 -6.54 2.51
CA THR A 118 10.94 -7.27 3.32
C THR A 118 10.36 -8.48 4.05
#